data_AF-A0A933LXK2-F1
#
_entry.id   AF-A0A933LXK2-F1
#
_cell.length_a   1.000
_cell.length_b   1.000
_cell.length_c   1.000
_cell.angle_alpha   90.00
_cell.angle_beta   90.00
_cell.angle_gamma   90.00
#
_symmetry.space_group_name_H-M   'P 1'
#
loop_
_entity.id
_entity.type
_entity.pdbx_description
1 polymer ?
#
loop_
_entity_poly.entity_id
_entity_poly.type
_entity_poly.pdbx_seq_one_letter_code
_entity_poly.pdbx_strand_id
1 'polypeptide(L)'
;MRTARPFCRLASFCFVATIAVLPAAAQSGAVYRQVQGTLEYEEGGSLARRPIRSIQASIYPLSAPSNVSVVSTDSRGYFSANLRSASIPPGSYVEMTFQARNFAADVYLELDGANDRMTWRRRVRVPSGSAPVDLGGLVTVGNVSAHFNIAECLRVGHLYASARRGDTDAISRADVEYPDASWSHYNSFWNEIKLSGPRIRGYGGAVDPNTGAPVDRGFRDETILHEYGHYLTDDISDHDGTGGPHTETQDLGYEFAWMEGFPTYYAHAVEAAYPADVTMTRSLETNLGGPAGSEATTWACLWDLHDGLGTETFDRVNGTASIRTAIFQIFDSEIDRGSLRNGTSISRTILGFRSAWANRQLSPAADLDAVFAG
;
A
#
# COMPACT_ATOMS: atom_id res chain seq x y z
N MET A 1 20.32 -26.56 44.04
CA MET A 1 20.30 -27.99 43.63
C MET A 1 19.87 -28.04 42.17
N ARG A 2 20.75 -28.48 41.27
CA ARG A 2 20.48 -28.64 39.83
C ARG A 2 20.09 -30.09 39.58
N THR A 3 18.86 -30.34 39.14
CA THR A 3 18.39 -31.68 38.77
C THR A 3 18.71 -31.97 37.31
N ALA A 4 19.59 -32.95 37.09
CA ALA A 4 19.96 -33.50 35.80
C ALA A 4 18.78 -34.22 35.13
N ARG A 5 18.62 -34.06 33.81
CA ARG A 5 17.67 -34.83 33.00
C ARG A 5 18.35 -36.09 32.44
N PRO A 6 17.66 -37.24 32.36
CA PRO A 6 18.26 -38.50 31.92
C PRO A 6 18.34 -38.60 30.39
N PHE A 7 19.44 -39.20 29.92
CA PHE A 7 19.67 -39.62 28.54
C PHE A 7 18.72 -40.76 28.16
N CYS A 8 17.95 -40.57 27.08
CA CYS A 8 17.12 -41.61 26.48
C CYS A 8 17.97 -42.44 25.51
N ARG A 9 18.06 -43.75 25.73
CA ARG A 9 18.78 -44.72 24.88
C ARG A 9 17.91 -45.07 23.66
N LEU A 10 18.42 -44.87 22.45
CA LEU A 10 17.82 -45.45 21.24
C LEU A 10 18.13 -46.96 21.17
N ALA A 11 17.08 -47.76 21.08
CA ALA A 11 17.16 -49.18 20.72
C ALA A 11 17.10 -49.31 19.19
N SER A 12 18.14 -49.88 18.58
CA SER A 12 18.16 -50.25 17.17
C SER A 12 17.33 -51.51 16.95
N PHE A 13 16.22 -51.39 16.22
CA PHE A 13 15.47 -52.54 15.67
C PHE A 13 15.91 -52.77 14.22
N CYS A 14 16.50 -53.93 13.94
CA CYS A 14 16.69 -54.42 12.57
C CYS A 14 15.36 -54.95 12.02
N PHE A 15 14.70 -54.17 11.16
CA PHE A 15 13.61 -54.66 10.31
C PHE A 15 14.18 -55.40 9.10
N VAL A 16 13.88 -56.70 8.98
CA VAL A 16 14.07 -57.46 7.74
C VAL A 16 12.89 -57.11 6.83
N ALA A 17 13.13 -56.26 5.84
CA ALA A 17 12.13 -55.88 4.85
C ALA A 17 11.96 -57.00 3.80
N THR A 18 10.79 -57.64 3.78
CA THR A 18 10.37 -58.51 2.69
C THR A 18 9.97 -57.64 1.50
N ILE A 19 10.78 -57.62 0.43
CA ILE A 19 10.46 -56.90 -0.81
C ILE A 19 9.42 -57.72 -1.59
N ALA A 20 8.14 -57.37 -1.43
CA ALA A 20 7.11 -57.78 -2.37
C ALA A 20 7.20 -56.89 -3.62
N VAL A 21 7.62 -57.47 -4.74
CA VAL A 21 7.56 -56.80 -6.05
C VAL A 21 6.10 -56.78 -6.50
N LEU A 22 5.36 -55.75 -6.11
CA LEU A 22 4.07 -55.45 -6.69
C LEU A 22 4.28 -54.85 -8.09
N PRO A 23 3.48 -55.23 -9.10
CA PRO A 23 3.51 -54.57 -10.39
C PRO A 23 3.18 -53.09 -10.17
N ALA A 24 4.11 -52.21 -10.52
CA ALA A 24 3.87 -50.78 -10.55
C ALA A 24 2.76 -50.54 -11.58
N ALA A 25 1.52 -50.40 -11.13
CA ALA A 25 0.47 -49.81 -11.94
C ALA A 25 1.01 -48.44 -12.35
N ALA A 26 1.31 -48.29 -13.65
CA ALA A 26 1.74 -47.02 -14.20
C ALA A 26 0.62 -46.02 -13.86
N GLN A 27 0.86 -45.19 -12.84
CA GLN A 27 -0.03 -44.08 -12.56
C GLN A 27 -0.03 -43.26 -13.84
N SER A 28 -1.17 -43.23 -14.54
CA SER A 28 -1.35 -42.34 -15.67
C SER A 28 -1.05 -40.94 -15.14
N GLY A 29 0.12 -40.41 -15.48
CA GLY A 29 0.57 -39.12 -14.96
C GLY A 29 -0.53 -38.11 -15.21
N ALA A 30 -1.01 -37.45 -14.16
CA ALA A 30 -2.05 -36.45 -14.32
C ALA A 30 -1.57 -35.42 -15.35
N VAL A 31 -2.29 -35.30 -16.46
CA VAL A 31 -1.93 -34.34 -17.50
C VAL A 31 -2.36 -32.97 -17.03
N TYR A 32 -1.41 -32.07 -16.82
CA TYR A 32 -1.69 -30.69 -16.45
C TYR A 32 -1.68 -29.80 -17.69
N ARG A 33 -2.52 -28.76 -17.65
CA ARG A 33 -2.53 -27.68 -18.62
C ARG A 33 -2.25 -26.37 -17.90
N GLN A 34 -1.33 -25.61 -18.45
CA GLN A 34 -1.00 -24.29 -17.94
C GLN A 34 -2.10 -23.29 -18.29
N VAL A 35 -2.48 -22.47 -17.33
CA VAL A 35 -3.33 -21.29 -17.47
C VAL A 35 -2.49 -20.11 -17.04
N GLN A 36 -2.39 -19.07 -17.87
CA GLN A 36 -1.50 -17.95 -17.62
C GLN A 36 -2.05 -16.65 -18.18
N GLY A 37 -1.39 -15.54 -17.89
CA GLY A 37 -1.69 -14.26 -18.51
C GLY A 37 -0.94 -13.12 -17.84
N THR A 38 -0.96 -11.96 -18.48
CA THR A 38 -0.50 -10.69 -17.90
C THR A 38 -1.70 -9.76 -17.74
N LEU A 39 -1.77 -9.06 -16.62
CA LEU A 39 -2.82 -8.10 -16.31
C LEU A 39 -2.27 -6.69 -16.23
N GLU A 40 -2.99 -5.79 -16.87
CA GLU A 40 -2.70 -4.36 -16.87
C GLU A 40 -4.02 -3.60 -16.64
N TYR A 41 -3.94 -2.40 -16.09
CA TYR A 41 -5.05 -1.45 -16.07
C TYR A 41 -4.67 -0.16 -16.81
N GLU A 42 -5.68 0.48 -17.41
CA GLU A 42 -5.55 1.82 -17.96
C GLU A 42 -5.77 2.87 -16.87
N GLU A 43 -4.87 3.85 -16.83
CA GLU A 43 -4.97 5.01 -15.95
C GLU A 43 -5.96 6.03 -16.53
N GLY A 44 -6.89 6.54 -15.72
CA GLY A 44 -8.04 7.32 -16.19
C GLY A 44 -7.67 8.47 -17.15
N GLY A 45 -8.07 8.36 -18.42
CA GLY A 45 -7.84 9.38 -19.46
C GLY A 45 -6.46 9.36 -20.11
N SER A 46 -5.54 8.51 -19.63
CA SER A 46 -4.21 8.28 -20.18
C SER A 46 -4.17 6.94 -20.93
N LEU A 47 -3.37 6.84 -22.00
CA LEU A 47 -3.07 5.54 -22.63
C LEU A 47 -2.00 4.75 -21.85
N ALA A 48 -1.51 5.30 -20.73
CA ALA A 48 -0.57 4.61 -19.87
C ALA A 48 -1.20 3.36 -19.26
N ARG A 49 -0.44 2.26 -19.31
CA ARG A 49 -0.83 0.97 -18.77
C ARG A 49 0.07 0.66 -17.59
N ARG A 50 -0.54 0.28 -16.48
CA ARG A 50 0.17 -0.16 -15.28
C ARG A 50 -0.14 -1.64 -15.04
N PRO A 51 0.87 -2.46 -14.69
CA PRO A 51 0.62 -3.86 -14.35
C PRO A 51 -0.23 -3.97 -13.07
N ILE A 52 -1.17 -4.92 -13.03
CA ILE A 52 -1.91 -5.26 -11.81
C ILE A 52 -1.05 -6.21 -10.98
N ARG A 53 -0.38 -5.71 -9.94
CA ARG A 53 0.59 -6.49 -9.14
C ARG A 53 -0.01 -7.02 -7.85
N SER A 54 0.50 -8.15 -7.36
CA SER A 54 0.16 -8.72 -6.04
C SER A 54 -1.34 -8.92 -5.79
N ILE A 55 -2.13 -9.11 -6.85
CA ILE A 55 -3.58 -9.36 -6.76
C ILE A 55 -3.85 -10.85 -6.85
N GLN A 56 -4.80 -11.32 -6.03
CA GLN A 56 -5.29 -12.69 -6.07
C GLN A 56 -6.22 -12.91 -7.28
N ALA A 57 -5.85 -13.89 -8.10
CA ALA A 57 -6.62 -14.41 -9.22
C ALA A 57 -7.18 -15.79 -8.87
N SER A 58 -8.50 -15.90 -8.86
CA SER A 58 -9.19 -17.18 -8.67
C SER A 58 -9.66 -17.73 -10.01
N ILE A 59 -9.20 -18.93 -10.37
CA ILE A 59 -9.46 -19.57 -11.66
C ILE A 59 -10.43 -20.73 -11.47
N TYR A 60 -11.58 -20.65 -12.15
CA TYR A 60 -12.71 -21.55 -12.05
C TYR A 60 -12.95 -22.29 -13.37
N PRO A 61 -12.78 -23.62 -13.41
CA PRO A 61 -13.35 -24.45 -14.45
C PRO A 61 -14.88 -24.42 -14.34
N LEU A 62 -15.59 -23.95 -15.38
CA LEU A 62 -17.06 -23.91 -15.30
C LEU A 62 -17.69 -25.32 -15.22
N SER A 63 -16.99 -26.34 -15.70
CA SER A 63 -17.39 -27.75 -15.59
C SER A 63 -17.15 -28.35 -14.20
N ALA A 64 -16.39 -27.68 -13.34
CA ALA A 64 -16.02 -28.18 -12.01
C ALA A 64 -15.74 -27.00 -11.05
N PRO A 65 -16.78 -26.29 -10.58
CA PRO A 65 -16.63 -25.05 -9.82
C PRO A 65 -15.88 -25.20 -8.49
N SER A 66 -15.75 -26.41 -7.95
CA SER A 66 -14.96 -26.70 -6.75
C SER A 66 -13.45 -26.79 -6.99
N ASN A 67 -12.99 -26.84 -8.25
CA ASN A 67 -11.57 -26.91 -8.60
C ASN A 67 -11.00 -25.51 -8.82
N VAL A 68 -10.95 -24.71 -7.76
CA VAL A 68 -10.40 -23.35 -7.82
C VAL A 68 -8.89 -23.39 -7.68
N SER A 69 -8.17 -22.85 -8.66
CA SER A 69 -6.76 -22.50 -8.46
C SER A 69 -6.67 -21.03 -8.10
N VAL A 70 -5.96 -20.73 -7.03
CA VAL A 70 -5.71 -19.37 -6.57
C VAL A 70 -4.24 -19.05 -6.79
N VAL A 71 -3.96 -17.99 -7.55
CA VAL A 71 -2.61 -17.50 -7.84
C VAL A 71 -2.52 -16.00 -7.63
N SER A 72 -1.32 -15.47 -7.42
CA SER A 72 -1.10 -14.02 -7.35
C SER A 72 -0.31 -13.55 -8.57
N THR A 73 -0.53 -12.31 -8.97
CA THR A 73 0.28 -11.67 -10.02
C THR A 73 1.67 -11.27 -9.52
N ASP A 74 2.68 -11.38 -10.39
CA ASP A 74 4.05 -10.91 -10.13
C ASP A 74 4.20 -9.39 -10.32
N SER A 75 5.44 -8.87 -10.24
CA SER A 75 5.74 -7.44 -10.40
C SER A 75 5.44 -6.88 -11.81
N ARG A 76 5.21 -7.75 -12.80
CA ARG A 76 4.82 -7.40 -14.17
C ARG A 76 3.34 -7.66 -14.43
N GLY A 77 2.57 -8.03 -13.41
CA GLY A 77 1.17 -8.43 -13.55
C GLY A 77 0.98 -9.82 -14.14
N TYR A 78 2.04 -10.62 -14.27
CA TYR A 78 1.96 -11.98 -14.83
C TYR A 78 1.52 -12.99 -13.76
N PHE A 79 0.68 -13.94 -14.16
CA PHE A 79 0.29 -15.08 -13.34
C PHE A 79 0.36 -16.39 -14.14
N SER A 80 0.52 -17.50 -13.42
CA SER A 80 0.53 -18.84 -14.01
C SER A 80 0.02 -19.88 -13.02
N ALA A 81 -0.83 -20.78 -13.48
CA ALA A 81 -1.40 -21.88 -12.72
C ALA A 81 -1.40 -23.16 -13.56
N ASN A 82 -1.23 -24.31 -12.93
CA ASN A 82 -1.39 -25.62 -13.58
C ASN A 82 -2.72 -26.24 -13.15
N LEU A 83 -3.64 -26.39 -14.10
CA LEU A 83 -4.91 -27.07 -13.88
C LEU A 83 -4.86 -28.50 -14.41
N ARG A 84 -5.54 -29.44 -13.75
CA ARG A 84 -5.71 -30.79 -14.28
C ARG A 84 -6.50 -30.71 -15.58
N SER A 85 -5.98 -31.29 -16.67
CA SER A 85 -6.62 -31.21 -18.00
C SER A 85 -8.01 -31.84 -18.00
N ALA A 86 -8.24 -32.86 -17.18
CA ALA A 86 -9.56 -33.47 -16.99
C ALA A 86 -10.60 -32.48 -16.41
N SER A 87 -10.15 -31.48 -15.64
CA SER A 87 -11.03 -30.45 -15.07
C SER A 87 -11.39 -29.35 -16.08
N ILE A 88 -10.58 -29.18 -17.14
CA ILE A 88 -10.79 -28.17 -18.19
C ILE A 88 -10.70 -28.79 -19.59
N PRO A 89 -11.71 -29.56 -20.03
CA PRO A 89 -11.68 -30.22 -21.33
C PRO A 89 -11.58 -29.23 -22.50
N PRO A 90 -10.94 -29.58 -23.63
CA PRO A 90 -10.98 -28.78 -24.86
C PRO A 90 -12.40 -28.35 -25.24
N GLY A 91 -12.55 -27.07 -25.60
CA GLY A 91 -13.83 -26.48 -25.98
C GLY A 91 -14.71 -26.03 -24.80
N SER A 92 -14.36 -26.37 -23.55
CA SER A 92 -14.99 -25.84 -22.35
C SER A 92 -14.58 -24.38 -22.08
N TYR A 93 -15.00 -23.83 -20.94
CA TYR A 93 -14.65 -22.47 -20.52
C TYR A 93 -13.98 -22.49 -19.15
N VAL A 94 -12.99 -21.61 -19.02
CA VAL A 94 -12.40 -21.21 -17.74
C VAL A 94 -12.81 -19.77 -17.48
N GLU A 95 -13.30 -19.52 -16.27
CA GLU A 95 -13.55 -18.19 -15.77
C GLU A 95 -12.47 -17.84 -14.75
N MET A 96 -12.05 -16.59 -14.74
CA MET A 96 -11.16 -16.06 -13.74
C MET A 96 -11.78 -14.83 -13.12
N THR A 97 -11.58 -14.73 -11.82
CA THR A 97 -12.09 -13.66 -10.99
C THR A 97 -10.93 -12.99 -10.28
N PHE A 98 -10.93 -11.66 -10.30
CA PHE A 98 -9.96 -10.82 -9.63
C PHE A 98 -10.66 -9.89 -8.67
N GLN A 99 -10.06 -9.74 -7.50
CA GLN A 99 -10.56 -8.89 -6.45
C GLN A 99 -9.39 -8.05 -5.93
N ALA A 100 -9.59 -6.73 -5.84
CA ALA A 100 -8.60 -5.82 -5.28
C ALA A 100 -8.52 -6.02 -3.76
N ARG A 101 -7.64 -6.94 -3.34
CA ARG A 101 -7.33 -7.22 -1.95
C ARG A 101 -5.87 -7.59 -1.83
N ASN A 102 -5.20 -7.01 -0.87
CA ASN A 102 -3.89 -7.47 -0.43
C ASN A 102 -3.78 -7.37 1.10
N PHE A 103 -2.57 -7.54 1.63
CA PHE A 103 -2.34 -7.50 3.08
C PHE A 103 -2.48 -6.09 3.67
N ALA A 104 -2.35 -5.04 2.85
CA ALA A 104 -2.40 -3.65 3.28
C ALA A 104 -3.81 -3.06 3.21
N ALA A 105 -4.66 -3.52 2.28
CA ALA A 105 -6.00 -2.97 2.13
C ALA A 105 -7.07 -3.93 1.59
N ASP A 106 -8.31 -3.69 2.03
CA ASP A 106 -9.54 -4.07 1.33
C ASP A 106 -10.18 -2.81 0.74
N VAL A 107 -10.47 -2.80 -0.57
CA VAL A 107 -11.13 -1.65 -1.24
C VAL A 107 -12.59 -1.99 -1.52
N TYR A 108 -13.47 -1.18 -0.95
CA TYR A 108 -14.92 -1.32 -1.00
C TYR A 108 -15.54 -0.28 -1.91
N LEU A 109 -16.66 -0.68 -2.53
CA LEU A 109 -17.65 0.22 -3.06
C LEU A 109 -18.69 0.40 -1.96
N GLU A 110 -18.96 1.62 -1.51
CA GLU A 110 -20.10 1.80 -0.61
C GLU A 110 -20.97 2.97 -1.03
N LEU A 111 -22.28 2.73 -0.95
CA LEU A 111 -23.37 3.69 -1.12
C LEU A 111 -24.50 3.41 -0.13
N ASP A 112 -24.37 2.32 0.62
CA ASP A 112 -25.43 1.68 1.38
C ASP A 112 -24.93 1.07 2.70
N GLY A 113 -23.65 1.26 3.05
CA GLY A 113 -23.02 0.66 4.23
C GLY A 113 -22.86 -0.85 4.14
N ALA A 114 -22.92 -1.43 2.94
CA ALA A 114 -22.46 -2.78 2.68
C ALA A 114 -21.06 -2.73 2.07
N ASN A 115 -20.12 -3.46 2.67
CA ASN A 115 -18.73 -3.59 2.21
C ASN A 115 -18.67 -4.42 0.90
N ASP A 116 -19.21 -3.86 -0.19
CA ASP A 116 -19.30 -4.49 -1.49
C ASP A 116 -17.95 -4.44 -2.21
N ARG A 117 -17.41 -5.61 -2.56
CA ARG A 117 -16.11 -5.69 -3.22
C ARG A 117 -16.25 -5.72 -4.73
N MET A 118 -15.51 -4.85 -5.42
CA MET A 118 -15.36 -4.93 -6.87
C MET A 118 -14.72 -6.25 -7.28
N THR A 119 -15.31 -6.88 -8.28
CA THR A 119 -14.85 -8.15 -8.80
C THR A 119 -14.77 -8.07 -10.32
N TRP A 120 -13.55 -8.10 -10.87
CA TRP A 120 -13.37 -8.22 -12.32
C TRP A 120 -13.41 -9.70 -12.72
N ARG A 121 -14.18 -10.02 -13.76
CA ARG A 121 -14.30 -11.40 -14.26
C ARG A 121 -13.95 -11.48 -15.72
N ARG A 122 -13.24 -12.54 -16.09
CA ARG A 122 -12.93 -12.87 -17.48
C ARG A 122 -13.15 -14.33 -17.77
N ARG A 123 -13.80 -14.61 -18.90
CA ARG A 123 -14.08 -15.97 -19.35
C ARG A 123 -13.42 -16.22 -20.70
N VAL A 124 -12.70 -17.33 -20.84
CA VAL A 124 -12.03 -17.73 -22.08
C VAL A 124 -12.34 -19.18 -22.39
N ARG A 125 -12.47 -19.47 -23.68
CA ARG A 125 -12.69 -20.83 -24.18
C ARG A 125 -11.36 -21.59 -24.20
N VAL A 126 -11.37 -22.81 -23.68
CA VAL A 126 -10.19 -23.68 -23.64
C VAL A 126 -9.87 -24.17 -25.06
N PRO A 127 -8.67 -23.88 -25.60
CA PRO A 127 -8.30 -24.31 -26.94
C PRO A 127 -8.17 -25.83 -27.04
N SER A 128 -8.31 -26.37 -28.25
CA SER A 128 -7.92 -27.76 -28.55
C SER A 128 -6.41 -27.96 -28.42
N GLY A 129 -5.99 -29.19 -28.11
CA GLY A 129 -4.57 -29.53 -27.95
C GLY A 129 -4.03 -29.24 -26.55
N SER A 130 -2.70 -29.11 -26.42
CA SER A 130 -1.97 -28.92 -25.16
C SER A 130 -1.49 -27.48 -24.93
N ALA A 131 -1.88 -26.54 -25.79
CA ALA A 131 -1.48 -25.15 -25.65
C ALA A 131 -1.98 -24.55 -24.32
N PRO A 132 -1.20 -23.64 -23.69
CA PRO A 132 -1.66 -22.91 -22.52
C PRO A 132 -2.96 -22.14 -22.79
N VAL A 133 -3.78 -22.00 -21.75
CA VAL A 133 -4.95 -21.10 -21.79
C VAL A 133 -4.46 -19.71 -21.38
N ASP A 134 -4.46 -18.78 -22.32
CA ASP A 134 -4.15 -17.37 -22.02
C ASP A 134 -5.41 -16.65 -21.56
N LEU A 135 -5.38 -16.18 -20.31
CA LEU A 135 -6.43 -15.38 -19.71
C LEU A 135 -5.98 -13.92 -19.44
N GLY A 136 -4.80 -13.54 -19.90
CA GLY A 136 -4.24 -12.21 -19.73
C GLY A 136 -4.98 -11.16 -20.54
N GLY A 137 -5.00 -9.92 -20.06
CA GLY A 137 -5.38 -8.76 -20.85
C GLY A 137 -5.62 -7.51 -20.02
N LEU A 138 -6.16 -6.51 -20.72
CA LEU A 138 -6.29 -5.16 -20.23
C LEU A 138 -7.62 -4.96 -19.49
N VAL A 139 -7.53 -4.52 -18.23
CA VAL A 139 -8.66 -3.97 -17.48
C VAL A 139 -8.80 -2.51 -17.92
N THR A 140 -9.63 -2.30 -18.94
CA THR A 140 -9.88 -0.97 -19.51
C THR A 140 -10.70 -0.09 -18.56
N VAL A 141 -10.55 1.23 -18.71
CA VAL A 141 -11.17 2.27 -17.88
C VAL A 141 -12.65 1.98 -17.59
N GLY A 142 -12.91 1.79 -16.31
CA GLY A 142 -14.20 1.57 -15.65
C GLY A 142 -13.93 1.45 -14.15
N ASN A 143 -14.95 1.55 -13.30
CA ASN A 143 -14.81 1.73 -11.84
C ASN A 143 -13.82 0.78 -11.11
N VAL A 144 -13.39 -0.34 -11.73
CA VAL A 144 -12.49 -1.33 -11.12
C VAL A 144 -10.99 -1.01 -11.28
N SER A 145 -10.56 -0.25 -12.30
CA SER A 145 -9.11 0.02 -12.48
C SER A 145 -8.53 0.89 -11.35
N ALA A 146 -9.30 1.87 -10.87
CA ALA A 146 -8.95 2.66 -9.69
C ALA A 146 -8.74 1.79 -8.45
N HIS A 147 -9.51 0.71 -8.28
CA HIS A 147 -9.37 -0.18 -7.12
C HIS A 147 -8.03 -0.92 -7.12
N PHE A 148 -7.54 -1.30 -8.30
CA PHE A 148 -6.22 -1.92 -8.42
C PHE A 148 -5.10 -0.92 -8.16
N ASN A 149 -5.26 0.33 -8.59
CA ASN A 149 -4.32 1.40 -8.28
C ASN A 149 -4.25 1.65 -6.77
N ILE A 150 -5.40 1.86 -6.12
CA ILE A 150 -5.52 2.04 -4.67
C ILE A 150 -4.83 0.89 -3.92
N ALA A 151 -5.21 -0.35 -4.22
CA ALA A 151 -4.62 -1.51 -3.56
C ALA A 151 -3.09 -1.56 -3.73
N GLU A 152 -2.57 -1.26 -4.93
CA GLU A 152 -1.13 -1.25 -5.19
C GLU A 152 -0.41 -0.13 -4.43
N CYS A 153 -0.93 1.10 -4.44
CA CYS A 153 -0.38 2.22 -3.67
C CYS A 153 -0.29 1.89 -2.19
N LEU A 154 -1.37 1.38 -1.59
CA LEU A 154 -1.38 1.01 -0.17
C LEU A 154 -0.42 -0.14 0.13
N ARG A 155 -0.25 -1.09 -0.78
CA ARG A 155 0.74 -2.18 -0.64
C ARG A 155 2.16 -1.61 -0.56
N VAL A 156 2.55 -0.74 -1.50
CA VAL A 156 3.92 -0.19 -1.52
C VAL A 156 4.14 0.78 -0.36
N GLY A 157 3.12 1.55 0.03
CA GLY A 157 3.15 2.34 1.25
C GLY A 157 3.40 1.48 2.50
N HIS A 158 2.63 0.41 2.67
CA HIS A 158 2.81 -0.51 3.79
C HIS A 158 4.21 -1.14 3.82
N LEU A 159 4.75 -1.55 2.66
CA LEU A 159 6.12 -2.08 2.57
C LEU A 159 7.16 -1.03 2.96
N TYR A 160 6.98 0.22 2.52
CA TYR A 160 7.85 1.32 2.88
C TYR A 160 7.90 1.53 4.40
N ALA A 161 6.71 1.61 5.01
CA ALA A 161 6.52 1.81 6.44
C ALA A 161 7.12 0.66 7.23
N SER A 162 6.71 -0.58 6.93
CA SER A 162 7.17 -1.80 7.61
C SER A 162 8.70 -1.94 7.60
N ALA A 163 9.36 -1.54 6.51
CA ALA A 163 10.82 -1.62 6.39
C ALA A 163 11.58 -0.60 7.25
N ARG A 164 10.89 0.42 7.81
CA ARG A 164 11.51 1.57 8.50
C ARG A 164 11.00 1.78 9.92
N ARG A 165 9.98 1.03 10.35
CA ARG A 165 9.50 1.05 11.74
C ARG A 165 10.61 0.72 12.75
N GLY A 166 10.48 1.29 13.94
CA GLY A 166 11.34 1.00 15.09
C GLY A 166 10.74 -0.06 16.01
N ASP A 167 9.41 -0.22 15.98
CA ASP A 167 8.69 -1.23 16.76
C ASP A 167 8.44 -2.53 15.97
N THR A 168 7.81 -3.51 16.65
CA THR A 168 7.64 -4.90 16.22
C THR A 168 6.18 -5.31 16.09
N ASP A 169 5.25 -4.46 16.52
CA ASP A 169 3.83 -4.65 16.26
C ASP A 169 3.56 -4.57 14.75
N ALA A 170 2.51 -5.25 14.31
CA ALA A 170 2.10 -5.24 12.92
C ALA A 170 1.29 -3.97 12.65
N ILE A 171 1.60 -3.27 11.57
CA ILE A 171 0.69 -2.27 10.99
C ILE A 171 -0.58 -3.03 10.64
N SER A 172 -1.72 -2.55 11.12
CA SER A 172 -2.99 -3.18 10.81
C SER A 172 -3.36 -2.95 9.33
N ARG A 173 -4.55 -3.38 8.93
CA ARG A 173 -4.97 -3.28 7.54
C ARG A 173 -5.96 -2.12 7.42
N ALA A 174 -5.73 -1.23 6.47
CA ALA A 174 -6.66 -0.14 6.18
C ALA A 174 -7.86 -0.64 5.36
N ASP A 175 -9.06 -0.22 5.75
CA ASP A 175 -10.24 -0.34 4.91
C ASP A 175 -10.37 0.92 4.03
N VAL A 176 -10.88 0.78 2.81
CA VAL A 176 -10.99 1.90 1.85
C VAL A 176 -12.39 2.00 1.24
N GLU A 177 -13.01 3.17 1.37
CA GLU A 177 -14.22 3.60 0.69
C GLU A 177 -13.88 4.29 -0.64
N TYR A 178 -14.46 3.85 -1.76
CA TYR A 178 -14.38 4.57 -3.04
C TYR A 178 -15.54 4.17 -3.97
N PRO A 179 -16.14 5.06 -4.79
CA PRO A 179 -15.69 6.41 -5.17
C PRO A 179 -16.52 7.56 -4.59
N ASP A 180 -17.44 7.32 -3.69
CA ASP A 180 -18.59 8.21 -3.45
C ASP A 180 -18.33 9.30 -2.40
N ALA A 181 -17.21 9.22 -1.68
CA ALA A 181 -16.76 10.26 -0.78
C ALA A 181 -16.75 11.64 -1.48
N SER A 182 -17.30 12.65 -0.80
CA SER A 182 -17.33 14.03 -1.33
C SER A 182 -15.95 14.70 -1.32
N TRP A 183 -15.04 14.19 -0.50
CA TRP A 183 -13.63 14.59 -0.40
C TRP A 183 -12.81 13.39 0.09
N SER A 184 -11.54 13.33 -0.31
CA SER A 184 -10.64 12.27 0.15
C SER A 184 -10.12 12.60 1.54
N HIS A 185 -10.19 11.63 2.45
CA HIS A 185 -9.72 11.75 3.83
C HIS A 185 -9.60 10.41 4.50
N TYR A 186 -8.74 10.31 5.50
CA TYR A 186 -8.81 9.26 6.50
C TYR A 186 -9.84 9.60 7.60
N ASN A 187 -10.61 8.60 8.02
CA ASN A 187 -11.62 8.69 9.06
C ASN A 187 -11.28 7.75 10.21
N SER A 188 -10.69 8.29 11.30
CA SER A 188 -10.30 7.52 12.48
C SER A 188 -11.47 6.86 13.22
N PHE A 189 -12.68 7.41 13.13
CA PHE A 189 -13.85 6.80 13.77
C PHE A 189 -14.21 5.44 13.16
N TRP A 190 -14.05 5.30 11.84
CA TRP A 190 -14.29 4.04 11.11
C TRP A 190 -13.00 3.27 10.82
N ASN A 191 -11.84 3.85 11.11
CA ASN A 191 -10.53 3.37 10.68
C ASN A 191 -10.48 3.10 9.16
N GLU A 192 -10.93 4.09 8.39
CA GLU A 192 -11.20 3.93 6.96
C GLU A 192 -10.67 5.10 6.15
N ILE A 193 -10.04 4.80 5.02
CA ILE A 193 -9.63 5.79 4.02
C ILE A 193 -10.79 5.99 3.06
N LYS A 194 -11.32 7.22 2.98
CA LYS A 194 -12.34 7.60 2.03
C LYS A 194 -11.71 8.30 0.83
N LEU A 195 -12.00 7.85 -0.39
CA LEU A 195 -11.46 8.42 -1.62
C LEU A 195 -12.59 8.86 -2.56
N SER A 196 -12.49 10.10 -3.00
CA SER A 196 -13.46 10.68 -3.93
C SER A 196 -13.10 10.32 -5.38
N GLY A 197 -14.03 9.69 -6.10
CA GLY A 197 -13.90 9.46 -7.54
C GLY A 197 -14.55 10.56 -8.40
N PRO A 198 -14.66 10.33 -9.71
CA PRO A 198 -15.25 11.28 -10.63
C PRO A 198 -16.75 11.42 -10.38
N ARG A 199 -17.34 12.56 -10.76
CA ARG A 199 -18.80 12.80 -10.76
C ARG A 199 -19.52 11.91 -11.76
N ILE A 200 -19.59 10.62 -11.48
CA ILE A 200 -20.26 9.62 -12.32
C ILE A 200 -21.32 8.97 -11.42
N ARG A 201 -22.59 9.01 -11.85
CA ARG A 201 -23.78 8.45 -11.14
C ARG A 201 -24.34 9.27 -9.96
N GLY A 202 -24.13 10.59 -9.94
CA GLY A 202 -24.79 11.48 -8.97
C GLY A 202 -24.01 11.72 -7.68
N TYR A 203 -22.78 11.22 -7.57
CA TYR A 203 -21.89 11.53 -6.45
C TYR A 203 -21.31 12.93 -6.55
N GLY A 204 -21.06 13.53 -5.38
CA GLY A 204 -20.53 14.89 -5.25
C GLY A 204 -19.20 15.12 -5.95
N GLY A 205 -18.46 14.02 -6.22
CA GLY A 205 -17.27 13.83 -7.06
C GLY A 205 -16.28 14.99 -7.10
N ALA A 206 -15.00 14.69 -6.85
CA ALA A 206 -13.98 15.72 -6.81
C ALA A 206 -13.85 16.42 -8.16
N VAL A 207 -13.63 17.73 -8.10
CA VAL A 207 -13.22 18.54 -9.24
C VAL A 207 -11.88 19.16 -8.93
N ASP A 208 -11.05 19.30 -9.96
CA ASP A 208 -9.81 20.05 -9.87
C ASP A 208 -10.16 21.53 -9.64
N PRO A 209 -9.65 22.18 -8.57
CA PRO A 209 -10.05 23.54 -8.25
C PRO A 209 -9.57 24.56 -9.30
N ASN A 210 -8.52 24.25 -10.06
CA ASN A 210 -7.95 25.16 -11.07
C ASN A 210 -8.65 25.03 -12.42
N THR A 211 -9.08 23.82 -12.78
CA THR A 211 -9.65 23.55 -14.11
C THR A 211 -11.15 23.25 -14.10
N GLY A 212 -11.72 22.94 -12.93
CA GLY A 212 -13.10 22.47 -12.76
C GLY A 212 -13.35 21.07 -13.36
N ALA A 213 -12.31 20.41 -13.88
CA ALA A 213 -12.44 19.09 -14.48
C ALA A 213 -12.71 18.03 -13.40
N PRO A 214 -13.54 17.00 -13.67
CA PRO A 214 -13.67 15.86 -12.76
C PRO A 214 -12.31 15.22 -12.47
N VAL A 215 -12.04 14.96 -11.20
CA VAL A 215 -10.83 14.30 -10.73
C VAL A 215 -11.22 12.96 -10.14
N ASP A 216 -10.47 11.94 -10.52
CA ASP A 216 -10.56 10.62 -9.92
C ASP A 216 -9.38 10.42 -8.97
N ARG A 217 -9.61 10.56 -7.66
CA ARG A 217 -8.54 10.40 -6.65
C ARG A 217 -8.10 8.96 -6.50
N GLY A 218 -8.86 7.99 -7.02
CA GLY A 218 -8.43 6.59 -7.09
C GLY A 218 -7.28 6.35 -8.07
N PHE A 219 -6.95 7.31 -8.93
CA PHE A 219 -5.74 7.31 -9.78
C PHE A 219 -4.66 8.31 -9.36
N ARG A 220 -4.84 9.01 -8.23
CA ARG A 220 -3.83 9.93 -7.72
C ARG A 220 -3.06 9.24 -6.61
N ASP A 221 -1.93 8.63 -6.96
CA ASP A 221 -1.08 7.90 -6.01
C ASP A 221 -0.69 8.78 -4.81
N GLU A 222 -0.44 10.07 -5.05
CA GLU A 222 -0.20 11.08 -4.02
C GLU A 222 -1.33 11.15 -2.99
N THR A 223 -2.58 11.25 -3.46
CA THR A 223 -3.75 11.32 -2.57
C THR A 223 -3.93 10.02 -1.81
N ILE A 224 -3.78 8.86 -2.46
CA ILE A 224 -3.94 7.56 -1.81
C ILE A 224 -2.89 7.37 -0.69
N LEU A 225 -1.64 7.72 -0.97
CA LEU A 225 -0.55 7.59 -0.01
C LEU A 225 -0.59 8.66 1.09
N HIS A 226 -1.11 9.86 0.79
CA HIS A 226 -1.42 10.88 1.80
C HIS A 226 -2.44 10.35 2.80
N GLU A 227 -3.59 9.85 2.34
CA GLU A 227 -4.59 9.31 3.28
C GLU A 227 -4.08 8.07 4.03
N TYR A 228 -3.20 7.27 3.42
CA TYR A 228 -2.54 6.19 4.13
C TYR A 228 -1.53 6.69 5.18
N GLY A 229 -0.87 7.82 4.96
CA GLY A 229 -0.03 8.48 5.96
C GLY A 229 -0.83 8.94 7.17
N HIS A 230 -2.05 9.44 6.97
CA HIS A 230 -3.00 9.72 8.05
C HIS A 230 -3.40 8.44 8.80
N TYR A 231 -3.75 7.37 8.07
CA TYR A 231 -4.03 6.06 8.67
C TYR A 231 -2.85 5.57 9.54
N LEU A 232 -1.61 5.69 9.05
CA LEU A 232 -0.43 5.33 9.84
C LEU A 232 -0.30 6.21 11.09
N THR A 233 -0.62 7.48 10.99
CA THR A 233 -0.56 8.42 12.12
C THR A 233 -1.51 7.99 13.25
N ASP A 234 -2.69 7.49 12.91
CA ASP A 234 -3.63 6.90 13.88
C ASP A 234 -3.18 5.50 14.36
N ASP A 235 -2.93 4.58 13.43
CA ASP A 235 -2.66 3.15 13.71
C ASP A 235 -1.35 2.92 14.47
N ILE A 236 -0.31 3.72 14.20
CA ILE A 236 1.03 3.50 14.79
C ILE A 236 1.55 4.65 15.66
N SER A 237 0.96 5.85 15.61
CA SER A 237 1.39 6.96 16.48
C SER A 237 0.32 7.48 17.46
N ASP A 238 -0.82 6.77 17.54
CA ASP A 238 -1.96 7.06 18.43
C ASP A 238 -2.40 8.53 18.38
N HIS A 239 -2.29 9.16 17.20
CA HIS A 239 -2.60 10.57 17.03
C HIS A 239 -3.95 10.73 16.33
N ASP A 240 -4.94 11.11 17.13
CA ASP A 240 -6.37 11.23 16.76
C ASP A 240 -6.77 12.65 16.35
N GLY A 241 -5.84 13.45 15.82
CA GLY A 241 -6.13 14.85 15.60
C GLY A 241 -7.18 15.06 14.50
N THR A 242 -7.98 16.11 14.66
CA THR A 242 -9.10 16.39 13.76
C THR A 242 -8.61 17.18 12.55
N GLY A 243 -8.73 16.60 11.35
CA GLY A 243 -8.55 17.31 10.09
C GLY A 243 -9.66 18.32 9.79
N GLY A 244 -9.56 19.01 8.66
CA GLY A 244 -10.58 19.93 8.17
C GLY A 244 -10.16 20.66 6.89
N PRO A 245 -11.08 21.37 6.20
CA PRO A 245 -10.73 22.14 5.01
C PRO A 245 -9.67 23.20 5.32
N HIS A 246 -8.55 23.16 4.61
CA HIS A 246 -7.44 24.09 4.77
C HIS A 246 -6.65 24.21 3.46
N THR A 247 -5.65 25.10 3.46
CA THR A 247 -4.63 25.18 2.41
C THR A 247 -3.27 24.81 2.98
N GLU A 248 -2.38 24.27 2.16
CA GLU A 248 -1.05 23.79 2.56
C GLU A 248 -0.20 24.84 3.32
N THR A 249 -0.39 26.13 3.02
CA THR A 249 0.35 27.25 3.63
C THR A 249 -0.39 27.93 4.79
N GLN A 250 -1.55 27.42 5.20
CA GLN A 250 -2.31 27.99 6.32
C GLN A 250 -1.64 27.63 7.65
N ASP A 251 -1.43 28.62 8.52
CA ASP A 251 -1.03 28.36 9.91
C ASP A 251 -2.24 27.89 10.72
N LEU A 252 -2.24 26.62 11.08
CA LEU A 252 -3.24 26.02 11.96
C LEU A 252 -2.59 25.43 13.23
N GLY A 253 -1.32 25.77 13.47
CA GLY A 253 -0.54 25.29 14.60
C GLY A 253 0.28 24.03 14.31
N TYR A 254 1.28 23.79 15.16
CA TYR A 254 2.29 22.73 14.97
C TYR A 254 1.78 21.29 15.00
N GLU A 255 0.64 21.06 15.65
CA GLU A 255 -0.05 19.75 15.64
C GLU A 255 -0.68 19.51 14.27
N PHE A 256 -1.44 20.48 13.78
CA PHE A 256 -2.02 20.45 12.44
C PHE A 256 -0.95 20.34 11.34
N ALA A 257 0.11 21.14 11.45
CA ALA A 257 1.24 21.10 10.54
C ALA A 257 1.88 19.70 10.45
N TRP A 258 1.99 19.01 11.58
CA TRP A 258 2.48 17.63 11.62
C TRP A 258 1.51 16.65 10.99
N MET A 259 0.23 16.74 11.35
CA MET A 259 -0.82 15.85 10.85
C MET A 259 -0.92 15.81 9.34
N GLU A 260 -0.85 16.96 8.67
CA GLU A 260 -0.98 17.00 7.21
C GLU A 260 0.40 16.93 6.52
N GLY A 261 1.44 17.47 7.17
CA GLY A 261 2.79 17.50 6.61
C GLY A 261 3.44 16.12 6.58
N PHE A 262 3.32 15.32 7.64
CA PHE A 262 3.91 13.99 7.63
C PHE A 262 3.33 13.09 6.52
N PRO A 263 2.01 13.00 6.31
CA PRO A 263 1.43 12.25 5.21
C PRO A 263 1.83 12.72 3.82
N THR A 264 1.89 14.05 3.59
CA THR A 264 2.43 14.59 2.33
C THR A 264 3.87 14.11 2.13
N TYR A 265 4.75 14.31 3.12
CA TYR A 265 6.14 13.84 3.07
C TYR A 265 6.21 12.33 2.77
N TYR A 266 5.39 11.55 3.48
CA TYR A 266 5.37 10.10 3.39
C TYR A 266 5.04 9.63 1.97
N ALA A 267 4.06 10.26 1.31
CA ALA A 267 3.71 9.93 -0.06
C ALA A 267 4.92 10.06 -1.01
N HIS A 268 5.66 11.17 -0.93
CA HIS A 268 6.86 11.40 -1.73
C HIS A 268 8.02 10.48 -1.34
N ALA A 269 8.15 10.16 -0.05
CA ALA A 269 9.14 9.22 0.44
C ALA A 269 8.92 7.80 -0.11
N VAL A 270 7.65 7.39 -0.27
CA VAL A 270 7.27 6.13 -0.92
C VAL A 270 7.58 6.17 -2.41
N GLU A 271 7.25 7.25 -3.12
CA GLU A 271 7.62 7.43 -4.53
C GLU A 271 9.13 7.28 -4.75
N ALA A 272 9.95 7.98 -3.97
CA ALA A 272 11.41 7.91 -4.09
C ALA A 272 11.96 6.49 -3.88
N ALA A 273 11.31 5.67 -3.04
CA ALA A 273 11.70 4.29 -2.82
C ALA A 273 11.15 3.33 -3.88
N TYR A 274 10.01 3.64 -4.50
CA TYR A 274 9.29 2.79 -5.45
C TYR A 274 8.85 3.55 -6.72
N PRO A 275 9.78 4.21 -7.47
CA PRO A 275 9.42 5.11 -8.57
C PRO A 275 8.85 4.40 -9.81
N ALA A 276 8.95 3.06 -9.86
CA ALA A 276 8.32 2.25 -10.91
C ALA A 276 6.88 1.85 -10.56
N ASP A 277 6.48 2.03 -9.30
CA ASP A 277 5.20 1.61 -8.77
C ASP A 277 4.29 2.78 -8.42
N VAL A 278 4.86 3.97 -8.16
CA VAL A 278 4.17 5.18 -7.71
C VAL A 278 4.62 6.35 -8.58
N THR A 279 3.68 7.22 -8.95
CA THR A 279 3.98 8.45 -9.68
C THR A 279 3.33 9.65 -8.99
N MET A 280 4.13 10.66 -8.66
CA MET A 280 3.65 11.94 -8.17
C MET A 280 3.66 13.00 -9.27
N THR A 281 2.76 13.97 -9.14
CA THR A 281 2.68 15.12 -10.06
C THR A 281 3.26 16.40 -9.44
N ARG A 282 3.38 16.44 -8.11
CA ARG A 282 3.91 17.59 -7.36
C ARG A 282 5.40 17.37 -7.06
N SER A 283 6.15 18.47 -7.00
CA SER A 283 7.48 18.50 -6.38
C SER A 283 7.34 19.11 -5.00
N LEU A 284 7.97 18.52 -4.00
CA LEU A 284 8.02 19.13 -2.67
C LEU A 284 8.91 20.39 -2.68
N GLU A 285 10.03 20.37 -3.40
CA GLU A 285 11.02 21.47 -3.38
C GLU A 285 10.59 22.85 -3.91
N THR A 286 9.35 23.02 -4.36
CA THR A 286 8.86 24.34 -4.79
C THR A 286 8.55 25.23 -3.60
N ASN A 287 9.58 25.84 -3.00
CA ASN A 287 9.60 27.01 -2.10
C ASN A 287 8.22 27.64 -1.79
N LEU A 288 7.38 26.94 -1.01
CA LEU A 288 5.97 27.29 -0.92
C LEU A 288 5.71 28.52 -0.06
N GLY A 289 6.70 29.00 0.69
CA GLY A 289 6.56 30.16 1.58
C GLY A 289 5.38 29.96 2.54
N GLY A 290 5.62 29.30 3.66
CA GLY A 290 4.59 29.05 4.67
C GLY A 290 5.08 29.44 6.06
N PRO A 291 4.19 29.81 7.00
CA PRO A 291 4.54 29.95 8.40
C PRO A 291 4.92 28.58 9.00
N ALA A 292 5.75 28.57 10.04
CA ALA A 292 6.24 27.34 10.67
C ALA A 292 5.14 26.38 11.19
N GLY A 293 3.92 26.89 11.40
CA GLY A 293 2.74 26.09 11.76
C GLY A 293 1.90 25.63 10.56
N SER A 294 2.46 25.64 9.35
CA SER A 294 1.80 25.14 8.13
C SER A 294 2.25 23.72 7.77
N GLU A 295 1.35 22.98 7.11
CA GLU A 295 1.64 21.68 6.50
C GLU A 295 2.85 21.77 5.56
N ALA A 296 2.87 22.79 4.70
CA ALA A 296 3.92 23.04 3.70
C ALA A 296 5.31 23.06 4.31
N THR A 297 5.49 23.83 5.38
CA THR A 297 6.77 23.88 6.08
C THR A 297 7.16 22.51 6.63
N THR A 298 6.21 21.77 7.21
CA THR A 298 6.52 20.47 7.83
C THR A 298 7.01 19.45 6.81
N TRP A 299 6.30 19.26 5.70
CA TRP A 299 6.74 18.28 4.72
C TRP A 299 8.01 18.70 4.01
N ALA A 300 8.23 19.99 3.78
CA ALA A 300 9.47 20.49 3.17
C ALA A 300 10.65 20.18 4.09
N CYS A 301 10.52 20.50 5.37
CA CYS A 301 11.52 20.19 6.37
C CYS A 301 11.86 18.69 6.43
N LEU A 302 10.85 17.81 6.38
CA LEU A 302 11.06 16.36 6.39
C LEU A 302 11.71 15.86 5.09
N TRP A 303 11.41 16.53 3.98
CA TRP A 303 11.93 16.19 2.67
C TRP A 303 13.40 16.60 2.49
N ASP A 304 13.80 17.79 2.95
CA ASP A 304 15.22 18.24 3.06
C ASP A 304 16.07 17.24 3.86
N LEU A 305 15.48 16.56 4.86
CA LEU A 305 16.16 15.51 5.61
C LEU A 305 16.26 14.21 4.82
N HIS A 306 15.34 13.94 3.91
CA HIS A 306 15.22 12.67 3.20
C HIS A 306 16.06 12.61 1.94
N ASP A 307 16.00 13.63 1.09
CA ASP A 307 16.36 13.56 -0.31
C ASP A 307 17.88 13.69 -0.55
N GLY A 308 18.59 14.46 0.27
CA GLY A 308 20.06 14.54 0.24
C GLY A 308 20.59 15.96 0.34
N LEU A 309 21.92 16.12 0.25
CA LEU A 309 22.48 17.39 -0.20
C LEU A 309 22.36 17.41 -1.73
N GLY A 310 21.25 17.93 -2.24
CA GLY A 310 20.94 18.01 -3.66
C GLY A 310 21.68 19.14 -4.36
N THR A 311 21.07 19.63 -5.45
CA THR A 311 21.49 20.88 -6.12
C THR A 311 20.99 22.13 -5.41
N GLU A 312 20.14 21.95 -4.40
CA GLU A 312 19.46 23.04 -3.72
C GLU A 312 20.36 23.57 -2.61
N THR A 313 20.51 24.89 -2.56
CA THR A 313 21.45 25.53 -1.63
C THR A 313 20.92 25.57 -0.19
N PHE A 314 19.67 25.18 0.01
CA PHE A 314 19.01 25.18 1.31
C PHE A 314 19.05 23.81 2.01
N ASP A 315 19.30 22.72 1.29
CA ASP A 315 19.55 21.40 1.90
C ASP A 315 20.76 21.48 2.82
N ARG A 316 20.53 21.19 4.10
CA ARG A 316 21.60 21.21 5.12
C ARG A 316 21.99 19.84 5.59
N VAL A 317 21.16 18.84 5.33
CA VAL A 317 21.32 17.48 5.84
C VAL A 317 21.46 16.52 4.68
N ASN A 318 22.49 15.68 4.71
CA ASN A 318 22.63 14.63 3.71
C ASN A 318 21.70 13.47 4.07
N GLY A 319 20.54 13.37 3.42
CA GLY A 319 19.52 12.33 3.59
C GLY A 319 19.98 10.89 3.33
N THR A 320 20.83 10.36 4.21
CA THR A 320 21.31 8.99 4.17
C THR A 320 20.18 7.99 4.45
N ALA A 321 20.38 6.71 4.08
CA ALA A 321 19.44 5.64 4.42
C ALA A 321 19.14 5.54 5.93
N SER A 322 20.13 5.84 6.77
CA SER A 322 19.96 5.88 8.23
C SER A 322 19.07 7.04 8.69
N ILE A 323 19.16 8.20 8.04
CA ILE A 323 18.29 9.35 8.32
C ILE A 323 16.85 9.06 7.89
N ARG A 324 16.64 8.52 6.68
CA ARG A 324 15.30 8.15 6.20
C ARG A 324 14.62 7.15 7.13
N THR A 325 15.39 6.22 7.69
CA THR A 325 14.90 5.28 8.70
C THR A 325 14.61 6.00 10.01
N ALA A 326 15.49 6.90 10.45
CA ALA A 326 15.32 7.64 11.70
C ALA A 326 14.08 8.54 11.72
N ILE A 327 13.73 9.20 10.61
CA ILE A 327 12.50 10.00 10.48
C ILE A 327 11.29 9.14 10.86
N PHE A 328 11.18 7.95 10.25
CA PHE A 328 10.06 7.04 10.48
C PHE A 328 10.07 6.45 11.90
N GLN A 329 11.23 6.12 12.46
CA GLN A 329 11.33 5.60 13.81
C GLN A 329 10.98 6.64 14.90
N ILE A 330 11.27 7.91 14.66
CA ILE A 330 10.86 9.01 15.55
C ILE A 330 9.33 9.11 15.53
N PHE A 331 8.74 9.14 14.33
CA PHE A 331 7.29 9.09 14.13
C PHE A 331 6.63 7.91 14.87
N ASP A 332 7.15 6.71 14.64
CA ASP A 332 6.60 5.43 15.15
C ASP A 332 6.68 5.28 16.68
N SER A 333 7.69 5.83 17.36
CA SER A 333 7.95 5.44 18.77
C SER A 333 8.27 6.57 19.74
N GLU A 334 8.61 7.77 19.26
CA GLU A 334 9.03 8.90 20.11
C GLU A 334 8.00 10.04 20.14
N ILE A 335 7.20 10.15 19.10
CA ILE A 335 6.07 11.08 19.00
C ILE A 335 4.81 10.49 19.67
N ASP A 336 4.67 9.15 19.60
CA ASP A 336 3.61 8.35 20.23
C ASP A 336 3.59 8.46 21.77
N ARG A 337 4.76 8.39 22.43
CA ARG A 337 4.89 8.18 23.89
C ARG A 337 4.81 9.43 24.75
N GLY A 338 3.72 10.18 24.60
CA GLY A 338 3.48 11.48 25.25
C GLY A 338 3.96 11.60 26.69
N SER A 339 5.14 12.18 26.88
CA SER A 339 5.43 12.92 28.10
C SER A 339 4.71 14.26 27.98
N LEU A 340 3.57 14.42 28.65
CA LEU A 340 2.94 15.72 28.83
C LEU A 340 3.97 16.69 29.45
N ARG A 341 4.37 17.73 28.72
CA ARG A 341 5.18 18.81 29.28
C ARG A 341 4.26 19.97 29.59
N ASN A 342 4.03 20.24 30.88
CA ASN A 342 3.12 21.29 31.35
C ASN A 342 1.65 21.17 30.89
N GLY A 343 1.15 19.94 30.67
CA GLY A 343 -0.24 19.72 30.25
C GLY A 343 -0.51 20.01 28.77
N THR A 344 0.51 20.33 27.99
CA THR A 344 0.44 20.41 26.52
C THR A 344 1.17 19.22 25.92
N SER A 345 0.51 18.46 25.05
CA SER A 345 1.15 17.38 24.29
C SER A 345 2.05 17.99 23.23
N ILE A 346 3.33 18.17 23.54
CA ILE A 346 4.33 18.56 22.53
C ILE A 346 4.77 17.37 21.69
N SER A 347 4.48 16.14 22.11
CA SER A 347 5.00 14.93 21.48
C SER A 347 4.40 14.71 20.09
N ARG A 348 3.12 15.05 19.87
CA ARG A 348 2.37 14.85 18.62
C ARG A 348 2.42 16.06 17.68
N THR A 349 3.58 16.72 17.62
CA THR A 349 3.77 17.93 16.81
C THR A 349 5.12 17.89 16.12
N ILE A 350 5.33 18.77 15.15
CA ILE A 350 6.65 18.97 14.54
C ILE A 350 7.72 19.38 15.58
N LEU A 351 7.32 20.01 16.70
CA LEU A 351 8.23 20.30 17.81
C LEU A 351 8.62 19.04 18.60
N GLY A 352 7.72 18.05 18.67
CA GLY A 352 7.97 16.73 19.22
C GLY A 352 8.99 15.98 18.39
N PHE A 353 8.79 15.94 17.07
CA PHE A 353 9.76 15.42 16.11
C PHE A 353 11.14 16.07 16.28
N ARG A 354 11.19 17.42 16.32
CA ARG A 354 12.43 18.17 16.54
C ARG A 354 13.14 17.80 17.84
N SER A 355 12.39 17.62 18.91
CA SER A 355 12.94 17.24 20.22
C SER A 355 13.56 15.84 20.17
N ALA A 356 12.85 14.88 19.57
CA ALA A 356 13.33 13.51 19.36
C ALA A 356 14.58 13.47 18.46
N TRP A 357 14.57 14.23 17.35
CA TRP A 357 15.71 14.37 16.45
C TRP A 357 16.97 14.87 17.17
N ALA A 358 16.83 15.94 17.97
CA ALA A 358 17.92 16.49 18.76
C ALA A 358 18.43 15.48 19.82
N ASN A 359 17.53 14.75 20.47
CA ASN A 359 17.90 13.71 21.45
C ASN A 359 18.72 12.58 20.83
N ARG A 360 18.46 12.23 19.56
CA ARG A 360 19.22 11.22 18.82
C ARG A 360 20.55 11.72 18.24
N GLN A 361 20.84 13.02 18.32
CA GLN A 361 22.08 13.64 17.80
C GLN A 361 22.31 13.38 16.28
N LEU A 362 21.22 13.35 15.48
CA LEU A 362 21.26 12.87 14.07
C LEU A 362 21.82 13.87 13.03
N SER A 363 22.04 15.12 13.40
CA SER A 363 22.81 16.17 12.73
C SER A 363 22.90 17.31 13.75
N PRO A 364 23.75 18.34 13.62
CA PRO A 364 23.63 19.51 14.49
C PRO A 364 22.16 19.95 14.56
N ALA A 365 21.57 20.02 15.75
CA ALA A 365 20.20 20.49 15.92
C ALA A 365 19.97 21.85 15.23
N ALA A 366 21.05 22.63 15.07
CA ALA A 366 21.11 23.86 14.29
C ALA A 366 20.71 23.72 12.81
N ASP A 367 20.91 22.56 12.16
CA ASP A 367 20.50 22.35 10.77
C ASP A 367 18.98 22.22 10.68
N LEU A 368 18.39 21.43 11.57
CA LEU A 368 16.94 21.30 11.68
C LEU A 368 16.30 22.63 12.11
N ASP A 369 16.92 23.35 13.04
CA ASP A 369 16.48 24.69 13.46
C ASP A 369 16.51 25.70 12.32
N ALA A 370 17.49 25.59 11.43
CA ALA A 370 17.60 26.47 10.29
C ALA A 370 16.65 26.11 9.15
N VAL A 371 16.33 24.82 9.01
CA VAL A 371 15.26 24.30 8.15
C VAL A 371 13.89 24.81 8.65
N PHE A 372 13.66 24.88 9.97
CA PHE A 372 12.45 25.48 10.56
C PHE A 372 12.42 27.02 10.65
N ALA A 373 13.54 27.71 10.42
CA ALA A 373 13.65 29.16 10.55
C ALA A 373 13.48 29.92 9.22
N GLY A 374 13.44 29.21 8.10
CA GLY A 374 13.00 29.74 6.80
C GLY A 374 11.49 29.90 6.77
#